data_AF-A0A0J8WYX0-F1
#
_entry.id   AF-A0A0J8WYX0-F1
#
_cell.length_a   1.000
_cell.length_b   1.000
_cell.length_c   1.000
_cell.angle_alpha   90.00
_cell.angle_beta   90.00
_cell.angle_gamma   90.00
#
_symmetry.space_group_name_H-M   'P 1'
#
loop_
_entity.id
_entity.type
_entity.pdbx_description
1 polymer ?
#
loop_
_entity_poly.entity_id
_entity_poly.type
_entity_poly.pdbx_seq_one_letter_code
_entity_poly.pdbx_strand_id
1 'polypeptide(L)'
;MENAQQLGLFPESDARFDPRRLSADDRAAILDSEYNQLMTACGGTYWLTAGPETSAVWNATYDTFIQGIWPAAILCAHATCERTLASLMSVLYAIRPEPKGWRGWGLGRYTGHMAEHNLIEARLIDAIQIVVDARKPLVHWRGPLEVGSLQRVGAEAALRGEDGGEALDRHIAQLAFLCVRTAMRVHFGDLTRDIVHRNR
;
A
#
# COMPACT_ATOMS: atom_id res chain seq x y z
N MET A 1 6.19 29.16 -4.31
CA MET A 1 5.25 28.29 -5.04
C MET A 1 5.92 27.82 -6.32
N GLU A 2 6.98 27.03 -6.13
CA GLU A 2 7.87 26.38 -7.10
C GLU A 2 8.20 25.05 -6.38
N ASN A 3 8.16 23.84 -6.94
CA ASN A 3 8.05 23.40 -8.32
C ASN A 3 7.55 21.94 -8.30
N ALA A 4 6.29 21.69 -8.68
CA ALA A 4 5.75 20.34 -8.88
C ALA A 4 6.22 19.70 -10.22
N GLN A 5 7.14 20.38 -10.94
CA GLN A 5 7.67 19.99 -12.25
C GLN A 5 9.16 19.63 -12.24
N GLN A 6 9.65 18.97 -11.18
CA GLN A 6 10.72 17.97 -11.35
C GLN A 6 10.07 16.60 -11.50
N LEU A 7 9.27 16.44 -12.57
CA LEU A 7 8.50 15.26 -12.96
C LEU A 7 9.40 14.11 -13.48
N GLY A 8 10.47 13.80 -12.74
CA GLY A 8 11.08 12.49 -12.78
C GLY A 8 10.32 11.63 -11.78
N LEU A 9 9.41 10.81 -12.30
CA LEU A 9 8.78 9.67 -11.61
C LEU A 9 9.69 9.21 -10.47
N PHE A 10 9.24 9.29 -9.21
CA PHE A 10 10.06 8.80 -8.09
C PHE A 10 10.54 7.40 -8.47
N PRO A 11 11.85 7.19 -8.70
CA PRO A 11 12.38 5.86 -8.81
C PRO A 11 12.07 5.19 -7.47
N GLU A 12 11.86 3.88 -7.47
CA GLU A 12 11.69 3.06 -6.27
C GLU A 12 12.36 3.70 -5.04
N SER A 13 11.55 4.28 -4.13
CA SER A 13 12.01 5.00 -2.93
C SER A 13 13.23 5.91 -3.14
N ASP A 14 13.04 7.22 -3.39
CA ASP A 14 14.12 8.16 -3.08
C ASP A 14 14.41 8.02 -1.58
N ALA A 15 15.53 7.40 -1.22
CA ALA A 15 15.91 7.14 0.17
C ALA A 15 16.01 8.43 1.02
N ARG A 16 15.97 9.60 0.37
CA ARG A 16 15.95 10.93 0.99
C ARG A 16 14.55 11.43 1.31
N PHE A 17 13.49 10.78 0.82
CA PHE A 17 12.11 11.15 1.14
C PHE A 17 11.77 10.73 2.59
N ASP A 18 11.37 11.71 3.39
CA ASP A 18 11.03 11.52 4.80
C ASP A 18 9.66 12.17 5.09
N PRO A 19 8.55 11.40 5.08
CA PRO A 19 7.20 11.92 5.32
C PRO A 19 7.04 12.67 6.63
N ARG A 20 7.89 12.39 7.62
CA ARG A 20 7.81 12.99 8.95
C ARG A 20 8.16 14.47 8.94
N ARG A 21 8.98 14.90 7.98
CA ARG A 21 9.39 16.30 7.80
C ARG A 21 8.32 17.17 7.14
N LEU A 22 7.26 16.54 6.63
CA LEU A 22 6.17 17.21 5.96
C LEU A 22 5.07 17.57 6.95
N SER A 23 4.37 18.67 6.66
CA SER A 23 3.10 19.00 7.33
C SER A 23 2.00 18.03 6.94
N ALA A 24 0.87 18.05 7.66
CA ALA A 24 -0.31 17.29 7.28
C ALA A 24 -0.79 17.65 5.86
N ASP A 25 -0.84 18.95 5.54
CA ASP A 25 -1.27 19.46 4.23
C ASP A 25 -0.32 19.01 3.11
N ASP A 26 0.99 19.01 3.35
CA ASP A 26 1.97 18.53 2.38
C ASP A 26 1.85 17.02 2.14
N ARG A 27 1.57 16.23 3.19
CA ARG A 27 1.32 14.78 3.05
C ARG A 27 0.06 14.52 2.23
N ALA A 28 -1.00 15.29 2.47
CA ALA A 28 -2.24 15.22 1.71
C ALA A 28 -1.98 15.55 0.24
N ALA A 29 -1.29 16.67 -0.04
CA ALA A 29 -0.97 17.12 -1.39
C ALA A 29 -0.16 16.10 -2.19
N ILE A 30 0.76 15.37 -1.54
CA ILE A 30 1.51 14.29 -2.20
C ILE A 30 0.59 13.13 -2.58
N LEU A 31 -0.28 12.67 -1.67
CA LEU A 31 -1.21 11.59 -1.99
C LEU A 31 -2.21 12.00 -3.07
N ASP A 32 -2.71 13.24 -3.03
CA ASP A 32 -3.63 13.77 -4.04
C ASP A 32 -2.95 13.87 -5.41
N SER A 33 -1.68 14.29 -5.44
CA SER A 33 -0.85 14.28 -6.66
C SER A 33 -0.71 12.87 -7.23
N GLU A 34 -0.36 11.89 -6.39
CA GLU A 34 -0.25 10.48 -6.80
C GLU A 34 -1.61 9.93 -7.29
N TYR A 35 -2.71 10.26 -6.62
CA TYR A 35 -4.06 9.89 -7.04
C TYR A 35 -4.39 10.47 -8.42
N ASN A 36 -4.16 11.77 -8.62
CA ASN A 36 -4.44 12.44 -9.90
C ASN A 36 -3.61 11.85 -11.04
N GLN A 37 -2.35 11.49 -10.78
CA GLN A 37 -1.49 10.81 -11.75
C GLN A 37 -2.02 9.41 -12.07
N LEU A 38 -2.40 8.64 -11.05
CA LEU A 38 -3.01 7.31 -11.22
C LEU A 38 -4.29 7.41 -12.07
N MET A 39 -5.18 8.35 -11.74
CA MET A 39 -6.43 8.56 -12.48
C MET A 39 -6.19 8.99 -13.93
N THR A 40 -5.19 9.84 -14.17
CA THR A 40 -4.77 10.22 -15.52
C THR A 40 -4.25 9.02 -16.30
N ALA A 41 -3.42 8.19 -15.67
CA ALA A 41 -2.94 6.96 -16.27
C ALA A 41 -4.12 6.02 -16.60
N CYS A 42 -5.05 5.79 -15.68
CA CYS A 42 -6.18 4.89 -15.90
C CYS A 42 -7.29 5.47 -16.80
N GLY A 43 -7.06 6.63 -17.43
CA GLY A 43 -8.02 7.27 -18.34
C GLY A 43 -9.30 7.72 -17.65
N GLY A 44 -9.25 7.99 -16.36
CA GLY A 44 -10.41 8.33 -15.53
C GLY A 44 -11.28 7.15 -15.12
N THR A 45 -10.93 5.92 -15.53
CA THR A 45 -11.68 4.70 -15.17
C THR A 45 -11.17 4.18 -13.83
N TYR A 46 -12.03 4.14 -12.82
CA TYR A 46 -11.74 3.50 -11.53
C TYR A 46 -12.69 2.34 -11.29
N TRP A 47 -12.21 1.32 -10.59
CA TRP A 47 -13.02 0.20 -10.16
C TRP A 47 -13.78 0.61 -8.89
N LEU A 48 -15.10 0.80 -8.98
CA LEU A 48 -16.00 0.83 -7.82
C LEU A 48 -16.20 -0.59 -7.25
N THR A 49 -15.13 -1.36 -7.07
CA THR A 49 -15.21 -2.71 -6.49
C THR A 49 -14.82 -2.62 -5.02
N ALA A 50 -15.69 -1.94 -4.27
CA ALA A 50 -15.44 -1.60 -2.89
C ALA A 50 -16.72 -1.00 -2.34
N GLY A 51 -17.57 -1.81 -1.70
CA GLY A 51 -18.74 -1.29 -0.99
C GLY A 51 -18.35 -0.25 0.07
N PRO A 52 -19.32 0.40 0.74
CA PRO A 52 -19.07 1.49 1.69
C PRO A 52 -17.99 1.19 2.74
N GLU A 53 -17.87 -0.07 3.16
CA GLU A 53 -16.82 -0.52 4.09
C GLU A 53 -15.40 -0.29 3.56
N THR A 54 -15.15 -0.55 2.27
CA THR A 54 -13.80 -0.40 1.72
C THR A 54 -13.44 1.07 1.56
N SER A 55 -14.40 1.93 1.19
CA SER A 55 -14.19 3.39 1.18
C SER A 55 -13.91 3.94 2.58
N ALA A 56 -14.59 3.44 3.61
CA ALA A 56 -14.32 3.83 4.98
C ALA A 56 -12.90 3.47 5.43
N VAL A 57 -12.41 2.28 5.06
CA VAL A 57 -11.04 1.85 5.39
C VAL A 57 -9.99 2.62 4.58
N TRP A 58 -10.28 2.97 3.32
CA TRP A 58 -9.43 3.88 2.54
C TRP A 58 -9.33 5.26 3.21
N ASN A 59 -10.44 5.86 3.62
CA ASN A 59 -10.42 7.15 4.33
C ASN A 59 -9.58 7.06 5.61
N ALA A 60 -9.73 5.99 6.39
CA ALA A 60 -8.88 5.76 7.56
C ALA A 60 -7.39 5.62 7.20
N THR A 61 -7.08 4.99 6.06
CA THR A 61 -5.70 4.88 5.53
C THR A 61 -5.12 6.26 5.21
N TYR A 62 -5.90 7.10 4.54
CA TYR A 62 -5.53 8.46 4.16
C TYR A 62 -5.34 9.35 5.39
N ASP A 63 -6.33 9.37 6.29
CA ASP A 63 -6.32 10.21 7.50
C ASP A 63 -5.15 9.84 8.43
N THR A 64 -4.94 8.56 8.69
CA THR A 64 -3.85 8.12 9.58
C THR A 64 -2.47 8.46 9.02
N PHE A 65 -2.30 8.44 7.70
CA PHE A 65 -1.05 8.89 7.06
C PHE A 65 -0.84 10.39 7.21
N ILE A 66 -1.84 11.20 6.91
CA ILE A 66 -1.77 12.66 7.02
C ILE A 66 -1.45 13.09 8.45
N GLN A 67 -2.12 12.47 9.42
CA GLN A 67 -1.89 12.74 10.84
C GLN A 67 -0.54 12.20 11.36
N GLY A 68 0.22 11.46 10.55
CA GLY A 68 1.52 10.94 10.94
C GLY A 68 1.48 9.74 11.88
N ILE A 69 0.37 9.00 11.89
CA ILE A 69 0.18 7.82 12.73
C ILE A 69 0.64 6.60 11.93
N TRP A 70 1.95 6.47 11.72
CA TRP A 70 2.55 5.53 10.76
C TRP A 70 2.14 4.07 10.92
N PRO A 71 2.13 3.49 12.13
CA PRO A 71 1.68 2.11 12.30
C PRO A 71 0.21 1.92 11.91
N ALA A 72 -0.64 2.89 12.24
CA ALA A 72 -2.06 2.83 11.86
C ALA A 72 -2.22 2.94 10.34
N ALA A 73 -1.46 3.82 9.68
CA ALA A 73 -1.45 3.94 8.23
C ALA A 73 -1.06 2.63 7.53
N ILE A 74 -0.05 1.90 8.04
CA ILE A 74 0.34 0.58 7.52
C ILE A 74 -0.79 -0.45 7.69
N LEU A 75 -1.40 -0.50 8.87
CA LEU A 75 -2.49 -1.45 9.17
C LEU A 75 -3.75 -1.16 8.34
N CYS A 76 -4.14 0.10 8.22
CA CYS A 76 -5.27 0.54 7.40
C CYS A 76 -5.00 0.29 5.91
N ALA A 77 -3.79 0.57 5.42
CA ALA A 77 -3.40 0.27 4.04
C ALA A 77 -3.52 -1.24 3.73
N HIS A 78 -3.05 -2.09 4.65
CA HIS A 78 -3.23 -3.55 4.52
C HIS A 78 -4.71 -3.93 4.43
N ALA A 79 -5.55 -3.37 5.32
CA ALA A 79 -6.98 -3.64 5.32
C ALA A 79 -7.67 -3.13 4.04
N THR A 80 -7.28 -1.96 3.52
CA THR A 80 -7.76 -1.43 2.24
C THR A 80 -7.44 -2.39 1.10
N CYS A 81 -6.19 -2.86 1.01
CA CYS A 81 -5.79 -3.84 -0.01
C CYS A 81 -6.62 -5.13 0.10
N GLU A 82 -6.74 -5.68 1.30
CA GLU A 82 -7.47 -6.93 1.55
C GLU A 82 -8.94 -6.81 1.16
N ARG A 83 -9.60 -5.74 1.58
CA ARG A 83 -11.03 -5.49 1.30
C ARG A 83 -11.30 -5.22 -0.17
N THR A 84 -10.40 -4.51 -0.84
CA THR A 84 -10.50 -4.28 -2.28
C THR A 84 -10.35 -5.59 -3.05
N LEU A 85 -9.35 -6.42 -2.75
CA LEU A 85 -9.17 -7.70 -3.42
C LEU A 85 -10.30 -8.69 -3.10
N ALA A 86 -10.81 -8.72 -1.87
CA ALA A 86 -11.97 -9.52 -1.51
C ALA A 86 -13.25 -9.07 -2.27
N SER A 87 -13.41 -7.76 -2.47
CA SER A 87 -14.51 -7.22 -3.28
C SER A 87 -14.36 -7.62 -4.75
N LEU A 88 -13.14 -7.59 -5.29
CA LEU A 88 -12.85 -8.06 -6.64
C LEU A 88 -13.14 -9.57 -6.79
N MET A 89 -12.76 -10.40 -5.80
CA MET A 89 -13.13 -11.82 -5.77
C MET A 89 -14.65 -12.02 -5.81
N SER A 90 -15.39 -11.22 -5.05
CA SER A 90 -16.86 -11.27 -5.03
C SER A 90 -17.46 -11.04 -6.41
N VAL A 91 -16.93 -10.05 -7.14
CA VAL A 91 -17.38 -9.72 -8.50
C VAL A 91 -16.97 -10.81 -9.49
N LEU A 92 -15.70 -11.24 -9.46
CA LEU A 92 -15.15 -12.23 -10.37
C LEU A 92 -15.89 -13.58 -10.29
N TYR A 93 -16.25 -13.97 -9.07
CA TYR A 93 -16.92 -15.23 -8.79
C TYR A 93 -18.45 -15.09 -8.64
N ALA A 94 -19.03 -13.92 -8.94
CA ALA A 94 -20.48 -13.72 -8.88
C ALA A 94 -21.26 -14.69 -9.81
N ILE A 95 -20.63 -15.09 -10.92
CA ILE A 95 -21.21 -16.00 -11.93
C ILE A 95 -20.33 -17.24 -12.20
N ARG A 96 -19.33 -17.50 -11.35
CA ARG A 96 -18.35 -18.59 -11.54
C ARG A 96 -18.20 -19.40 -10.25
N PRO A 97 -17.78 -20.67 -10.31
CA PRO A 97 -17.46 -21.44 -9.11
C PRO A 97 -16.38 -20.73 -8.28
N GLU A 98 -16.70 -20.45 -7.02
CA GLU A 98 -15.79 -19.74 -6.11
C GLU A 98 -14.75 -20.69 -5.47
N PRO A 99 -13.53 -20.21 -5.16
CA PRO A 99 -12.56 -21.00 -4.43
C PRO A 99 -13.03 -21.32 -3.01
N LYS A 100 -12.83 -22.55 -2.55
CA LYS A 100 -13.30 -22.98 -1.22
C LYS A 100 -12.72 -22.11 -0.10
N GLY A 101 -13.61 -21.51 0.68
CA GLY A 101 -13.25 -20.73 1.88
C GLY A 101 -12.61 -19.37 1.59
N TRP A 102 -12.73 -18.84 0.37
CA TRP A 102 -12.08 -17.59 -0.03
C TRP A 102 -12.41 -16.40 0.86
N ARG A 103 -13.63 -16.34 1.41
CA ARG A 103 -14.08 -15.27 2.31
C ARG A 103 -13.26 -15.13 3.59
N GLY A 104 -12.54 -16.18 3.99
CA GLY A 104 -11.65 -16.17 5.16
C GLY A 104 -10.18 -15.95 4.83
N TRP A 105 -9.83 -15.66 3.57
CA TRP A 105 -8.46 -15.41 3.18
C TRP A 105 -7.99 -14.05 3.69
N GLY A 106 -6.70 -13.97 4.03
CA GLY A 106 -6.02 -12.70 4.25
C GLY A 106 -5.34 -12.21 2.98
N LEU A 107 -4.87 -10.96 3.01
CA LEU A 107 -4.24 -10.26 1.87
C LEU A 107 -3.27 -11.13 1.07
N GLY A 108 -2.30 -11.78 1.72
CA GLY A 108 -1.29 -12.58 1.02
C GLY A 108 -1.88 -13.72 0.16
N ARG A 109 -2.95 -14.36 0.63
CA ARG A 109 -3.62 -15.43 -0.13
C ARG A 109 -4.48 -14.89 -1.26
N TYR A 110 -5.11 -13.72 -1.07
CA TYR A 110 -5.75 -13.01 -2.18
C TYR A 110 -4.74 -12.65 -3.26
N THR A 111 -3.60 -12.05 -2.89
CA THR A 111 -2.55 -11.67 -3.85
C THR A 111 -2.02 -12.87 -4.61
N GLY A 112 -1.73 -13.99 -3.92
CA GLY A 112 -1.27 -15.23 -4.56
C GLY A 112 -2.28 -15.76 -5.57
N HIS A 113 -3.56 -15.83 -5.20
CA HIS A 113 -4.63 -16.25 -6.11
C HIS A 113 -4.75 -15.32 -7.33
N MET A 114 -4.73 -14.00 -7.10
CA MET A 114 -4.81 -13.02 -8.18
C MET A 114 -3.61 -13.12 -9.13
N ALA A 115 -2.41 -13.41 -8.60
CA ALA A 115 -1.20 -13.64 -9.39
C ALA A 115 -1.28 -14.91 -10.24
N GLU A 116 -1.65 -16.04 -9.63
CA GLU A 116 -1.80 -17.34 -10.31
C GLU A 116 -2.77 -17.27 -11.50
N HIS A 117 -3.79 -16.41 -11.41
CA HIS A 117 -4.81 -16.23 -12.43
C HIS A 117 -4.58 -15.01 -13.34
N ASN A 118 -3.44 -14.30 -13.24
CA ASN A 118 -3.12 -13.09 -13.99
C ASN A 118 -4.22 -12.01 -13.90
N LEU A 119 -4.81 -11.86 -12.73
CA LEU A 119 -5.89 -10.91 -12.44
C LEU A 119 -5.38 -9.54 -12.01
N ILE A 120 -4.09 -9.44 -11.67
CA ILE A 120 -3.42 -8.21 -11.29
C ILE A 120 -2.03 -8.12 -11.93
N GLU A 121 -1.56 -6.91 -12.22
CA GLU A 121 -0.24 -6.71 -12.82
C GLU A 121 0.90 -7.14 -11.86
N ALA A 122 1.96 -7.76 -12.40
CA ALA A 122 3.12 -8.24 -11.63
C ALA A 122 3.71 -7.17 -10.70
N ARG A 123 3.90 -5.95 -11.21
CA ARG A 123 4.40 -4.81 -10.42
C ARG A 123 3.51 -4.41 -9.24
N LEU A 124 2.22 -4.75 -9.29
CA LEU A 124 1.29 -4.50 -8.19
C LEU A 124 1.35 -5.62 -7.15
N ILE A 125 1.64 -6.86 -7.56
CA ILE A 125 1.90 -7.99 -6.65
C ILE A 125 3.09 -7.67 -5.76
N ASP A 126 4.20 -7.24 -6.36
CA ASP A 126 5.42 -6.89 -5.60
C ASP A 126 5.15 -5.74 -4.62
N ALA A 127 4.40 -4.73 -5.06
CA ALA A 127 3.99 -3.63 -4.19
C ALA A 127 3.10 -4.09 -3.03
N ILE A 128 2.12 -4.97 -3.27
CA ILE A 128 1.27 -5.54 -2.21
C ILE A 128 2.10 -6.37 -1.23
N GLN A 129 3.13 -7.07 -1.72
CA GLN A 129 4.01 -7.85 -0.86
C GLN A 129 4.73 -6.96 0.16
N ILE A 130 5.13 -5.74 -0.22
CA ILE A 130 5.66 -4.74 0.72
C ILE A 130 4.66 -4.45 1.84
N VAL A 131 3.37 -4.29 1.53
CA VAL A 131 2.31 -4.05 2.53
C VAL A 131 2.18 -5.23 3.49
N VAL A 132 2.17 -6.45 2.95
CA VAL A 132 2.11 -7.69 3.74
C VAL A 132 3.29 -7.77 4.69
N ASP A 133 4.50 -7.45 4.22
CA ASP A 133 5.72 -7.53 5.01
C ASP A 133 5.84 -6.41 6.05
N ALA A 134 5.46 -5.19 5.72
CA ALA A 134 5.46 -4.04 6.62
C ALA A 134 4.49 -4.23 7.81
N ARG A 135 3.37 -4.93 7.59
CA ARG A 135 2.38 -5.25 8.65
C ARG A 135 2.89 -6.29 9.63
N LYS A 136 3.71 -7.26 9.20
CA LYS A 136 4.18 -8.39 10.04
C LYS A 136 4.77 -7.95 11.38
N PRO A 137 5.76 -7.05 11.46
CA PRO A 137 6.36 -6.68 12.75
C PRO A 137 5.42 -5.90 13.68
N LEU A 138 4.31 -5.37 13.18
CA LEU A 138 3.33 -4.63 13.98
C LEU A 138 2.31 -5.55 14.67
N VAL A 139 2.13 -6.77 14.16
CA VAL A 139 1.03 -7.67 14.56
C VAL A 139 1.48 -9.07 14.94
N HIS A 140 2.71 -9.46 14.59
CA HIS A 140 3.30 -10.74 14.95
C HIS A 140 4.46 -10.49 15.90
N TRP A 141 4.51 -11.27 16.99
CA TRP A 141 5.67 -11.28 17.86
C TRP A 141 6.91 -11.77 17.08
N ARG A 142 8.03 -11.09 17.30
CA ARG A 142 9.36 -11.45 16.80
C ARG A 142 10.39 -11.15 17.88
N GLY A 143 11.50 -11.88 17.85
CA GLY A 143 12.66 -11.52 18.66
C GLY A 143 13.18 -10.11 18.30
N PRO A 144 13.68 -9.31 19.27
CA PRO A 144 14.10 -7.93 19.02
C PRO A 144 15.16 -7.74 17.91
N LEU A 145 16.00 -8.74 17.65
CA LEU A 145 17.08 -8.66 16.65
C LEU A 145 16.92 -9.65 15.49
N GLU A 146 15.76 -10.31 15.40
CA GLU A 146 15.46 -11.19 14.28
C GLU A 146 15.32 -10.41 12.96
N VAL A 147 15.58 -11.08 11.85
CA VAL A 147 15.43 -10.49 10.52
C VAL A 147 13.99 -10.00 10.32
N GLY A 148 13.83 -8.75 9.90
CA GLY A 148 12.52 -8.10 9.73
C GLY A 148 11.87 -7.62 11.04
N SER A 149 12.57 -7.64 12.17
CA SER A 149 12.13 -6.96 13.39
C SER A 149 12.37 -5.45 13.28
N LEU A 150 11.44 -4.64 13.76
CA LEU A 150 11.58 -3.17 13.76
C LEU A 150 12.72 -2.73 14.68
N GLN A 151 12.87 -3.35 15.84
CA GLN A 151 13.93 -3.03 16.80
C GLN A 151 15.32 -3.27 16.23
N ARG A 152 15.47 -4.22 15.30
CA ARG A 152 16.72 -4.47 14.58
C ARG A 152 17.16 -3.25 13.76
N VAL A 153 16.23 -2.52 13.14
CA VAL A 153 16.55 -1.31 12.36
C VAL A 153 17.24 -0.25 13.22
N GLY A 154 16.68 0.02 14.41
CA GLY A 154 17.27 0.98 15.34
C GLY A 154 18.61 0.49 15.90
N ALA A 155 18.72 -0.80 16.19
CA ALA A 155 19.98 -1.38 16.67
C ALA A 155 21.11 -1.31 15.63
N GLU A 156 20.81 -1.62 14.36
CA GLU A 156 21.77 -1.54 13.26
C GLU A 156 22.20 -0.09 12.99
N ALA A 157 21.29 0.88 13.07
CA ALA A 157 21.62 2.30 12.97
C ALA A 157 22.54 2.76 14.12
N ALA A 158 22.24 2.36 15.36
CA ALA A 158 23.07 2.68 16.52
C ALA A 158 24.50 2.11 16.37
N LEU A 159 24.66 0.91 15.80
CA LEU A 159 25.97 0.32 15.49
C LEU A 159 26.77 1.12 14.46
N ARG A 160 26.10 1.90 13.60
CA ARG A 160 26.73 2.82 12.65
C ARG A 160 27.00 4.22 13.24
N GLY A 161 26.67 4.45 14.50
CA GLY A 161 26.79 5.75 15.16
C GLY A 161 25.65 6.72 14.85
N GLU A 162 24.53 6.23 14.32
CA GLU A 162 23.31 7.01 14.05
C GLU A 162 22.36 6.96 15.27
N ASP A 163 21.39 7.88 15.34
CA ASP A 163 20.28 7.79 16.30
C ASP A 163 19.34 6.65 15.89
N GLY A 164 19.34 5.56 16.66
CA GLY A 164 18.52 4.38 16.36
C GLY A 164 17.01 4.60 16.50
N GLY A 165 16.59 5.51 17.39
CA GLY A 165 15.17 5.85 17.54
C GLY A 165 14.66 6.65 16.35
N GLU A 166 15.46 7.62 15.90
CA GLU A 166 15.17 8.37 14.68
C GLU A 166 15.11 7.43 13.48
N ALA A 167 16.12 6.58 13.29
CA ALA A 167 16.23 5.69 12.13
C ALA A 167 15.04 4.74 12.04
N LEU A 168 14.58 4.22 13.19
CA LEU A 168 13.38 3.40 13.29
C LEU A 168 12.13 4.19 12.87
N ASP A 169 11.92 5.38 13.42
CA ASP A 169 10.76 6.21 13.11
C ASP A 169 10.73 6.62 11.63
N ARG A 170 11.89 6.97 11.06
CA ARG A 170 12.07 7.22 9.61
C ARG A 170 11.66 6.02 8.78
N HIS A 171 12.14 4.85 9.16
CA HIS A 171 11.84 3.61 8.47
C HIS A 171 10.34 3.30 8.48
N ILE A 172 9.67 3.43 9.63
CA ILE A 172 8.22 3.18 9.73
C ILE A 172 7.45 4.21 8.89
N ALA A 173 7.84 5.49 8.91
CA ALA A 173 7.17 6.51 8.10
C ALA A 173 7.32 6.24 6.58
N GLN A 174 8.52 5.85 6.13
CA GLN A 174 8.76 5.46 4.74
C GLN A 174 7.93 4.23 4.34
N LEU A 175 7.87 3.21 5.20
CA LEU A 175 7.01 2.05 4.99
C LEU A 175 5.54 2.44 4.92
N ALA A 176 5.07 3.34 5.80
CA ALA A 176 3.70 3.83 5.79
C ALA A 176 3.35 4.52 4.46
N PHE A 177 4.24 5.37 3.96
CA PHE A 177 4.04 6.02 2.65
C PHE A 177 3.93 4.99 1.52
N LEU A 178 4.86 4.04 1.46
CA LEU A 178 4.83 2.96 0.46
C LEU A 178 3.54 2.14 0.55
N CYS A 179 3.09 1.84 1.77
CA CYS A 179 1.87 1.08 2.00
C CYS A 179 0.62 1.84 1.54
N VAL A 180 0.49 3.11 1.91
CA VAL A 180 -0.65 3.96 1.55
C VAL A 180 -0.72 4.17 0.04
N ARG A 181 0.42 4.44 -0.60
CA ARG A 181 0.51 4.55 -2.06
C ARG A 181 0.13 3.25 -2.76
N THR A 182 0.54 2.10 -2.22
CA THR A 182 0.13 0.79 -2.74
C THR A 182 -1.37 0.56 -2.57
N ALA A 183 -1.91 0.85 -1.38
CA ALA A 183 -3.34 0.74 -1.12
C ALA A 183 -4.17 1.61 -2.06
N MET A 184 -3.71 2.82 -2.36
CA MET A 184 -4.32 3.70 -3.35
C MET A 184 -4.35 3.07 -4.75
N ARG A 185 -3.22 2.50 -5.20
CA ARG A 185 -3.14 1.81 -6.51
C ARG A 185 -4.06 0.60 -6.59
N VAL A 186 -4.12 -0.20 -5.53
CA VAL A 186 -5.04 -1.34 -5.43
C VAL A 186 -6.48 -0.85 -5.44
N HIS A 187 -6.81 0.16 -4.63
CA HIS A 187 -8.17 0.66 -4.46
C HIS A 187 -8.73 1.34 -5.72
N PHE A 188 -7.91 2.14 -6.42
CA PHE A 188 -8.38 2.99 -7.52
C PHE A 188 -8.01 2.52 -8.92
N GLY A 189 -7.21 1.46 -9.10
CA GLY A 189 -7.24 0.71 -10.35
C GLY A 189 -5.95 0.57 -11.14
N ASP A 190 -4.88 0.09 -10.51
CA ASP A 190 -3.76 -0.51 -11.24
C ASP A 190 -3.95 -2.05 -11.44
N LEU A 191 -5.16 -2.56 -11.18
CA LEU A 191 -5.43 -3.99 -11.13
C LEU A 191 -5.52 -4.65 -12.52
N THR A 192 -6.03 -3.99 -13.57
CA THR A 192 -6.43 -4.74 -14.79
C THR A 192 -6.47 -3.90 -16.07
N ARG A 193 -5.41 -3.13 -16.40
CA ARG A 193 -5.36 -2.47 -17.73
C ARG A 193 -5.47 -3.50 -18.87
N ASP A 194 -4.95 -4.72 -18.70
CA ASP A 194 -4.88 -5.72 -19.76
C ASP A 194 -6.14 -6.58 -19.98
N ILE A 195 -7.02 -6.77 -18.99
CA ILE A 195 -8.19 -7.66 -19.16
C ILE A 195 -9.24 -7.04 -20.10
N VAL A 196 -9.36 -5.71 -20.10
CA VAL A 196 -10.29 -4.98 -20.98
C VAL A 196 -9.77 -4.94 -22.42
N HIS A 197 -8.44 -4.89 -22.61
CA HIS A 197 -7.83 -4.86 -23.94
C HIS A 197 -7.73 -6.23 -24.62
N ARG A 198 -7.66 -7.33 -23.86
CA ARG A 198 -7.59 -8.70 -24.43
C ARG A 198 -8.94 -9.29 -24.85
N ASN A 199 -10.05 -8.60 -24.57
CA ASN A 199 -11.41 -9.01 -24.94
C ASN A 199 -12.06 -8.08 -26.00
N ARG A 200 -11.24 -7.32 -26.75
CA ARG A 200 -11.67 -6.57 -27.94
C ARG A 200 -11.09 -7.18 -29.20
#